data_AF-A0A3C1S9T0-F1
#
_entry.id   AF-A0A3C1S9T0-F1
#
_cell.length_a   1.000
_cell.length_b   1.000
_cell.length_c   1.000
_cell.angle_alpha   90.00
_cell.angle_beta   90.00
_cell.angle_gamma   90.00
#
_symmetry.space_group_name_H-M   'P 1'
#
loop_
_entity.id
_entity.type
_entity.pdbx_description
1 polymer ?
#
loop_
_entity_poly.entity_id
_entity_poly.type
_entity_poly.pdbx_seq_one_letter_code
_entity_poly.pdbx_strand_id
1 'polypeptide(L)'
;DRINILKASLLSMRLALENLKLQPDYLLIDGQFPIASALPQKPVIKGDSLSMSISAASIIAKVTRDRLMDKYHKDYPQFGFSKHKGYPTKAH
;
A
#
# COMPACT_ATOMS: atom_id res chain seq x y z
N ASP A 1 -2.69 -1.80 14.90
CA ASP A 1 -2.66 -2.68 16.09
C ASP A 1 -3.87 -3.61 16.19
N ARG A 2 -5.10 -3.10 16.33
CA ARG A 2 -6.33 -3.90 16.60
C ARG A 2 -6.61 -5.09 15.68
N ILE A 3 -6.23 -5.00 14.41
CA ILE A 3 -6.53 -6.05 13.40
C ILE A 3 -5.27 -6.73 12.85
N ASN A 4 -4.09 -6.51 13.43
CA ASN A 4 -2.79 -6.92 12.89
C ASN A 4 -2.44 -6.34 11.51
N ILE A 5 -1.19 -6.49 11.08
CA ILE A 5 -0.67 -5.88 9.85
C ILE A 5 -1.24 -6.53 8.59
N LEU A 6 -1.45 -7.85 8.58
CA LEU A 6 -1.98 -8.55 7.41
C LEU A 6 -3.40 -8.10 7.08
N LYS A 7 -4.31 -8.10 8.07
CA LYS A 7 -5.70 -7.65 7.83
C LYS A 7 -5.76 -6.16 7.54
N ALA A 8 -4.89 -5.34 8.14
CA ALA A 8 -4.81 -3.91 7.83
C ALA A 8 -4.38 -3.68 6.37
N SER A 9 -3.40 -4.42 5.86
CA SER A 9 -2.98 -4.34 4.46
C SER A 9 -4.12 -4.72 3.51
N LEU A 10 -4.79 -5.86 3.74
CA LEU A 10 -5.94 -6.28 2.91
C LEU A 10 -7.10 -5.29 2.96
N LEU A 11 -7.37 -4.71 4.14
CA LEU A 11 -8.36 -3.65 4.30
C LEU A 11 -7.97 -2.40 3.50
N SER A 12 -6.70 -1.98 3.54
CA SER A 12 -6.24 -0.81 2.79
C SER A 12 -6.39 -1.00 1.27
N MET A 13 -6.16 -2.21 0.76
CA MET A 13 -6.36 -2.55 -0.65
C MET A 13 -7.85 -2.53 -1.05
N ARG A 14 -8.74 -3.05 -0.18
CA ARG A 14 -10.20 -2.93 -0.39
C ARG A 14 -10.65 -1.46 -0.41
N LEU A 15 -10.18 -0.65 0.54
CA LEU A 15 -10.50 0.77 0.56
C LEU A 15 -9.96 1.49 -0.69
N ALA A 16 -8.78 1.10 -1.20
CA ALA A 16 -8.24 1.66 -2.44
C ALA A 16 -9.15 1.33 -3.64
N LEU A 17 -9.65 0.09 -3.74
CA LEU A 17 -10.63 -0.32 -4.75
C LEU A 17 -11.92 0.50 -4.66
N GLU A 18 -12.47 0.67 -3.46
CA GLU A 18 -13.71 1.43 -3.23
C GLU A 18 -13.58 2.92 -3.59
N ASN A 19 -12.36 3.47 -3.55
CA ASN A 19 -12.07 4.85 -3.92
C ASN A 19 -11.76 5.04 -5.42
N LEU A 20 -11.77 3.97 -6.23
CA LEU A 20 -11.60 4.10 -7.68
C LEU A 20 -12.85 4.71 -8.30
N LYS A 21 -12.64 5.75 -9.12
CA LYS A 21 -13.72 6.37 -9.91
C LYS A 21 -14.29 5.41 -10.96
N LEU A 22 -13.43 4.55 -11.51
CA LEU A 22 -13.81 3.53 -12.48
C LEU A 22 -13.66 2.17 -11.81
N GLN A 23 -14.73 1.40 -11.81
CA GLN A 23 -14.73 0.06 -11.24
C GLN A 23 -14.09 -0.92 -12.23
N PRO A 24 -13.07 -1.69 -11.83
CA PRO A 24 -12.44 -2.67 -12.71
C PRO A 24 -13.27 -3.95 -12.81
N ASP A 25 -13.12 -4.68 -13.91
CA ASP A 25 -13.78 -5.98 -14.09
C ASP A 25 -13.03 -7.14 -13.41
N TYR A 26 -11.72 -6.98 -13.17
CA TYR A 26 -10.84 -8.00 -12.59
C TYR A 26 -9.71 -7.38 -11.77
N LEU A 27 -9.29 -8.06 -10.69
CA LEU A 27 -8.23 -7.59 -9.80
C LEU A 27 -6.99 -8.49 -9.86
N LEU A 28 -5.82 -7.86 -9.98
CA LEU A 28 -4.53 -8.51 -9.74
C LEU A 28 -3.97 -7.96 -8.43
N ILE A 29 -3.78 -8.84 -7.43
CA ILE A 29 -3.35 -8.45 -6.08
C ILE A 29 -1.94 -8.93 -5.85
N ASP A 30 -1.02 -8.05 -5.46
CA ASP A 30 0.33 -8.47 -5.08
C ASP A 30 0.31 -9.23 -3.76
N GLY A 31 0.89 -10.43 -3.77
CA GLY A 31 0.97 -11.31 -2.62
C GLY A 31 0.11 -12.56 -2.73
N GLN A 32 -0.09 -13.22 -1.59
CA GLN A 32 -0.70 -14.54 -1.53
C GLN A 32 -2.23 -14.50 -1.34
N PHE A 33 -2.77 -13.41 -0.79
CA PHE A 33 -4.14 -13.37 -0.30
C PHE A 33 -5.04 -12.47 -1.17
N PRO A 34 -6.30 -12.89 -1.39
CA PRO A 34 -7.31 -12.02 -1.97
C PRO A 34 -7.77 -10.94 -1.00
N ILE A 35 -8.46 -9.92 -1.52
CA ILE A 35 -9.14 -8.91 -0.72
C ILE A 35 -10.65 -9.20 -0.64
N ALA A 36 -11.34 -8.63 0.34
CA ALA A 36 -12.79 -8.76 0.44
C ALA A 36 -13.47 -7.91 -0.66
N SER A 37 -13.83 -8.55 -1.76
CA SER A 37 -14.54 -7.97 -2.91
C SER A 37 -15.31 -9.08 -3.63
N ALA A 38 -16.42 -8.72 -4.28
CA ALA A 38 -17.17 -9.63 -5.16
C ALA A 38 -16.52 -9.75 -6.56
N LEU A 39 -15.60 -8.85 -6.91
CA LEU A 39 -14.92 -8.89 -8.20
C LEU A 39 -14.02 -10.13 -8.31
N PRO A 40 -13.92 -10.74 -9.49
CA PRO A 40 -12.98 -11.80 -9.74
C PRO A 40 -11.55 -11.28 -9.57
N GLN A 41 -10.71 -12.09 -8.92
CA GLN A 41 -9.39 -11.64 -8.50
C GLN A 41 -8.36 -12.76 -8.51
N LYS A 42 -7.10 -12.38 -8.72
CA LYS A 42 -5.95 -13.28 -8.67
C LYS A 42 -4.84 -12.68 -7.80
N PRO A 43 -4.54 -13.31 -6.64
CA PRO A 43 -3.29 -13.05 -5.93
C PRO A 43 -2.10 -13.52 -6.76
N VAL A 44 -1.06 -12.70 -6.84
CA VAL A 44 0.17 -12.95 -7.60
C VAL A 44 1.36 -12.71 -6.67
N ILE A 45 2.07 -13.78 -6.33
CA ILE A 45 3.29 -13.68 -5.51
C ILE A 45 4.37 -12.97 -6.34
N LYS A 46 4.96 -11.89 -5.78
CA LYS A 46 5.92 -11.00 -6.48
C LYS A 46 5.30 -10.38 -7.73
N GLY A 47 4.04 -9.97 -7.62
CA GLY A 47 3.24 -9.47 -8.73
C GLY A 47 3.80 -8.18 -9.33
N ASP A 48 4.50 -7.37 -8.53
CA ASP A 48 5.20 -6.16 -8.98
C ASP A 48 6.24 -6.43 -10.07
N SER A 49 6.90 -7.59 -10.03
CA SER A 49 7.85 -8.03 -11.06
C SER A 49 7.21 -8.70 -12.28
N LEU A 50 5.93 -9.09 -12.18
CA LEU A 50 5.24 -9.94 -13.17
C LEU A 50 4.08 -9.23 -13.87
N SER A 51 3.60 -8.11 -13.34
CA SER A 51 2.44 -7.37 -13.86
C SER A 51 2.71 -5.88 -13.84
N MET A 52 2.58 -5.24 -15.01
CA MET A 52 2.72 -3.79 -15.14
C MET A 52 1.69 -3.04 -14.29
N SER A 53 0.46 -3.55 -14.18
CA SER A 53 -0.59 -2.92 -13.36
C SER A 53 -0.23 -2.97 -11.87
N ILE A 54 0.32 -4.09 -11.40
CA ILE A 54 0.78 -4.19 -10.02
C ILE A 54 2.00 -3.29 -9.79
N SER A 55 2.96 -3.29 -10.70
CA SER A 55 4.15 -2.42 -10.64
C SER A 55 3.77 -0.94 -10.53
N ALA A 56 2.84 -0.48 -11.38
CA ALA A 56 2.32 0.88 -11.36
C ALA A 56 1.63 1.21 -10.02
N ALA A 57 0.81 0.29 -9.49
CA ALA A 57 0.17 0.46 -8.19
C ALA A 57 1.20 0.58 -7.05
N SER A 58 2.26 -0.24 -7.06
CA SER A 58 3.35 -0.21 -6.08
C SER A 58 4.10 1.13 -6.10
N ILE A 59 4.35 1.71 -7.28
CA ILE A 59 4.94 3.05 -7.41
C ILE A 59 4.03 4.11 -6.80
N ILE A 60 2.74 4.11 -7.14
CA ILE A 60 1.76 5.07 -6.60
C ILE A 60 1.70 4.98 -5.08
N ALA A 61 1.61 3.76 -4.54
CA ALA A 61 1.57 3.52 -3.10
C ALA A 61 2.83 4.04 -2.39
N LYS A 62 4.02 3.71 -2.91
CA LYS A 62 5.30 4.13 -2.35
C LYS A 62 5.45 5.64 -2.34
N VAL A 63 5.20 6.29 -3.48
CA VAL A 63 5.33 7.74 -3.61
C VAL A 63 4.32 8.48 -2.72
N THR A 64 3.09 7.98 -2.62
CA THR A 64 2.06 8.55 -1.75
C THR A 64 2.45 8.44 -0.27
N ARG A 65 2.92 7.26 0.16
CA ARG A 65 3.39 7.03 1.53
C ARG A 65 4.58 7.92 1.88
N ASP A 66 5.56 8.04 0.98
CA ASP A 66 6.76 8.84 1.25
C ASP A 66 6.41 10.32 1.40
N ARG A 67 5.51 10.85 0.56
CA ARG A 67 4.97 12.21 0.71
C ARG A 67 4.22 12.41 2.03
N LEU A 68 3.50 11.40 2.51
CA LEU A 68 2.84 11.45 3.82
C LEU A 68 3.85 11.53 4.96
N MET A 69 4.92 10.73 4.90
CA MET A 69 5.99 10.78 5.89
C MET A 69 6.71 12.14 5.89
N ASP A 70 6.88 12.76 4.72
CA ASP A 70 7.42 14.12 4.62
C ASP A 70 6.49 15.17 5.24
N LYS A 71 5.16 14.99 5.13
CA LYS A 71 4.20 15.84 5.84
C LYS A 71 4.32 15.67 7.35
N TYR A 72 4.36 14.44 7.85
CA TYR A 72 4.56 14.19 9.27
C TYR A 72 5.90 14.72 9.79
N HIS A 73 6.94 14.76 8.96
CA HIS A 73 8.19 15.40 9.35
C HIS A 73 8.05 16.91 9.58
N LYS A 74 7.15 17.59 8.88
CA LYS A 74 6.89 19.02 9.12
C LYS A 74 6.24 19.25 10.48
N ASP A 75 5.31 18.37 10.85
CA ASP A 75 4.59 18.45 12.13
C ASP A 75 5.45 17.93 13.30
N TYR A 76 6.32 16.96 13.02
CA TYR A 76 7.15 16.26 14.01
C TYR A 76 8.62 16.14 13.55
N PRO A 77 9.35 17.26 13.42
CA PRO A 77 10.70 17.28 12.84
C PRO A 77 11.72 16.45 13.63
N GLN A 78 11.55 16.35 14.96
CA GLN A 78 12.44 15.61 15.86
C GLN A 78 12.52 14.12 15.54
N PHE A 79 11.50 13.55 14.89
CA PHE A 79 11.46 12.13 14.54
C PHE A 79 12.08 11.81 13.19
N GLY A 80 12.57 12.78 12.39
CA GLY A 80 13.31 12.46 11.17
C GLY A 80 12.56 11.72 10.06
N PHE A 81 11.21 11.70 10.07
CA PHE A 81 10.38 10.91 9.15
C PHE A 81 10.68 11.11 7.65
N SER A 82 11.19 12.27 7.26
CA SER A 82 11.61 12.55 5.89
C SER A 82 12.75 11.65 5.40
N LYS A 83 13.57 11.11 6.31
CA LYS A 83 14.72 10.26 5.99
C LYS A 83 14.36 8.77 5.99
N HIS A 84 13.91 8.25 7.14
CA HIS A 84 13.67 6.82 7.32
C HIS A 84 12.22 6.41 7.06
N LYS A 85 11.31 7.35 6.75
CA LYS A 85 9.91 7.04 6.40
C LYS A 85 9.20 6.13 7.40
N GLY A 86 9.56 6.22 8.69
CA GLY A 86 9.04 5.38 9.78
C GLY A 86 9.62 3.96 9.87
N TYR A 87 10.61 3.58 9.05
CA TYR A 87 11.32 2.31 9.21
C TYR A 87 12.23 2.34 10.45
N PRO A 88 12.48 1.19 11.12
CA PRO A 88 13.28 1.10 12.34
C PRO A 88 14.79 1.16 12.04
N THR A 89 15.24 2.27 11.45
CA THR A 89 16.67 2.56 11.24
C THR A 89 17.29 3.06 12.55
N LYS A 90 18.62 3.00 12.69
CA LYS A 90 19.33 3.57 13.86
C LYS A 90 18.98 5.05 14.16
N ALA A 91 18.57 5.81 13.14
CA ALA A 91 18.21 7.21 13.29
C ALA A 91 16.75 7.45 13.74
N HIS A 92 15.91 6.40 13.76
CA HIS A 92 14.52 6.44 14.20
C HIS A 92 14.46 6.00 15.66
#